data_AF-A0A4S2EJP5-F1
#
_entry.id   AF-A0A4S2EJP5-F1
#
_cell.length_a   1.000
_cell.length_b   1.000
_cell.length_c   1.000
_cell.angle_alpha   90.00
_cell.angle_beta   90.00
_cell.angle_gamma   90.00
#
_symmetry.space_group_name_H-M   'P 1'
#
loop_
_entity.id
_entity.type
_entity.pdbx_description
1 polymer ?
#
loop_
_entity_poly.entity_id
_entity_poly.type
_entity_poly.pdbx_seq_one_letter_code
_entity_poly.pdbx_strand_id
1 'polypeptide(L)' 'MKRGIITNKGLGIHISDGEVWMTTWELADLFYTTAGAIHAAIKRILKTNILKSHEVCKYIKLENGNNADVYNLDM' A
#
# COMPACT_ATOMS: atom_id res chain seq x y z
N MET A 1 6.78 7.98 10.15
CA MET A 1 6.91 6.53 10.43
C MET A 1 7.89 5.96 9.42
N LYS A 2 8.86 5.15 9.85
CA LYS A 2 9.67 4.36 8.91
C LYS A 2 8.84 3.14 8.48
N ARG A 3 8.77 2.85 7.18
CA ARG A 3 7.97 1.74 6.61
C ARG A 3 8.76 1.04 5.52
N GLY A 4 8.53 -0.26 5.35
CA GLY A 4 8.96 -1.00 4.19
C GLY A 4 8.04 -0.78 3.00
N ILE A 5 8.58 -0.91 1.78
CA ILE A 5 7.81 -1.01 0.54
C ILE A 5 8.25 -2.22 -0.28
N ILE A 6 7.35 -2.73 -1.11
CA ILE A 6 7.68 -3.74 -2.12
C ILE A 6 7.83 -3.03 -3.45
N THR A 7 8.90 -3.32 -4.18
CA THR A 7 9.13 -2.74 -5.50
C THR A 7 9.37 -3.83 -6.53
N ASN A 8 8.85 -3.62 -7.74
CA ASN A 8 9.12 -4.46 -8.90
C ASN A 8 9.84 -3.63 -9.97
N LYS A 9 11.16 -3.83 -10.09
CA LYS A 9 12.00 -3.10 -11.05
C LYS A 9 12.27 -3.88 -12.34
N GLY A 10 11.44 -4.86 -12.67
CA GLY A 10 11.58 -5.70 -13.87
C GLY A 10 12.70 -6.74 -13.84
N LEU A 11 13.65 -6.62 -12.89
CA LEU A 11 14.72 -7.61 -12.64
C LEU A 11 14.40 -8.55 -11.47
N GLY A 12 13.28 -8.34 -10.78
CA GLY A 12 12.86 -9.11 -9.61
C GLY A 12 12.01 -8.28 -8.64
N ILE A 13 11.42 -8.99 -7.67
CA ILE A 13 10.68 -8.38 -6.57
C ILE A 13 11.64 -8.12 -5.42
N HIS A 14 11.68 -6.88 -4.94
CA HIS A 14 12.42 -6.50 -3.74
C HIS A 14 11.44 -6.13 -2.62
N ILE A 15 11.58 -6.79 -1.47
CA ILE A 15 10.80 -6.55 -0.26
C ILE A 15 11.73 -5.88 0.75
N SER A 16 11.34 -4.70 1.24
CA SER A 16 12.11 -3.97 2.25
C SER A 16 12.06 -4.67 3.61
N ASP A 17 13.11 -4.50 4.42
CA ASP A 17 13.11 -4.96 5.80
C ASP A 17 12.13 -4.14 6.67
N GLY A 18 11.30 -4.84 7.45
CA GLY A 18 10.33 -4.25 8.38
C GLY A 18 8.87 -4.34 7.90
N GLU A 19 7.96 -3.76 8.68
CA GLU A 19 6.51 -3.78 8.37
C GLU A 19 6.22 -3.01 7.07
N VAL A 20 5.54 -3.67 6.13
CA VAL A 20 5.23 -3.10 4.82
C VAL A 20 3.96 -2.27 4.91
N TRP A 21 4.09 -0.99 4.57
CA TRP A 21 2.96 -0.10 4.39
C TRP A 21 3.14 0.58 3.04
N MET A 22 2.15 0.56 2.17
CA MET A 22 2.28 1.08 0.81
C MET A 22 1.13 2.04 0.48
N THR A 23 1.47 3.13 -0.19
CA THR A 23 0.49 4.06 -0.75
C THR A 23 -0.23 3.43 -1.96
N THR A 24 -1.38 3.97 -2.33
CA THR A 24 -2.08 3.59 -3.56
C THR A 24 -1.19 3.68 -4.80
N TRP A 25 -0.26 4.64 -4.84
CA TRP A 25 0.66 4.83 -5.96
C TRP A 25 1.74 3.76 -6.02
N GLU A 26 2.35 3.42 -4.88
CA GLU A 26 3.35 2.34 -4.83
C GLU A 26 2.73 0.97 -5.12
N LEU A 27 1.48 0.74 -4.68
CA LEU A 27 0.73 -0.45 -5.06
C LEU A 27 0.43 -0.48 -6.56
N ALA A 28 0.06 0.66 -7.15
CA ALA A 28 -0.20 0.76 -8.57
C ALA A 28 1.05 0.44 -9.40
N ASP A 29 2.20 0.98 -8.99
CA ASP A 29 3.51 0.69 -9.59
C ASP A 29 3.86 -0.80 -9.47
N LEU A 30 3.72 -1.38 -8.26
CA LEU A 30 4.00 -2.79 -7.99
C LEU A 30 3.18 -3.75 -8.87
N PHE A 31 1.89 -3.46 -9.05
CA PHE A 31 0.96 -4.32 -9.80
C PHE A 31 0.81 -3.92 -11.28
N TYR A 32 1.64 -2.99 -11.78
CA TYR A 32 1.56 -2.45 -13.14
C TYR A 32 0.13 -2.04 -13.53
N THR A 33 -0.54 -1.32 -12.64
CA THR A 33 -1.92 -0.87 -12.81
C THR A 33 -2.07 0.60 -12.47
N THR A 34 -3.30 1.12 -12.49
CA THR A 34 -3.58 2.51 -12.14
C THR A 34 -3.95 2.66 -10.66
N ALA A 35 -3.64 3.82 -10.08
CA ALA A 35 -4.06 4.16 -8.73
C ALA A 35 -5.60 4.07 -8.55
N GLY A 36 -6.37 4.39 -9.60
CA GLY A 36 -7.83 4.23 -9.60
C GLY A 36 -8.28 2.78 -9.46
N ALA A 37 -7.62 1.84 -10.14
CA ALA A 37 -7.90 0.41 -10.02
C ALA A 37 -7.58 -0.12 -8.62
N ILE A 38 -6.44 0.26 -8.04
CA ILE A 38 -6.09 -0.08 -6.65
C ILE A 38 -7.10 0.49 -5.66
N HIS A 39 -7.47 1.77 -5.80
CA HIS A 39 -8.45 2.40 -4.92
C HIS A 39 -9.81 1.67 -4.97
N ALA A 40 -10.27 1.29 -6.17
CA ALA A 40 -11.50 0.52 -6.34
C ALA A 40 -11.39 -0.88 -5.70
N ALA A 41 -10.25 -1.55 -5.84
CA ALA A 41 -10.00 -2.87 -5.26
C ALA A 41 -10.00 -2.82 -3.72
N ILE A 42 -9.28 -1.87 -3.11
CA ILE A 42 -9.25 -1.66 -1.66
C ILE A 42 -10.66 -1.40 -1.13
N LYS A 43 -11.40 -0.50 -1.78
CA LYS A 43 -12.79 -0.18 -1.40
C LYS A 43 -13.69 -1.41 -1.46
N ARG A 44 -13.50 -2.28 -2.47
CA ARG A 44 -14.25 -3.54 -2.58
C ARG A 44 -13.90 -4.50 -1.44
N ILE A 45 -12.63 -4.66 -1.12
CA ILE A 45 -12.18 -5.54 -0.02
C ILE A 45 -12.73 -5.04 1.32
N LEU A 46 -12.57 -3.76 1.65
CA LEU A 46 -13.07 -3.19 2.90
C LEU A 46 -14.60 -3.31 3.03
N LYS A 47 -15.36 -3.19 1.91
CA LYS A 47 -16.81 -3.40 1.91
C LYS A 47 -17.23 -4.82 2.27
N THR A 48 -16.39 -5.83 2.03
CA THR A 48 -16.69 -7.21 2.42
C THR A 48 -16.54 -7.45 3.92
N ASN A 49 -16.03 -6.46 4.69
CA ASN A 49 -15.73 -6.57 6.12
C ASN A 49 -14.80 -7.74 6.51
N ILE A 50 -14.11 -8.35 5.54
CA ILE A 50 -13.08 -9.36 5.80
C ILE A 50 -11.87 -8.72 6.49
N LEU A 51 -11.55 -7.48 6.12
CA LEU A 51 -10.51 -6.66 6.75
C LEU A 51 -11.13 -5.41 7.36
N LYS A 52 -10.74 -5.07 8.58
CA LYS A 52 -11.18 -3.83 9.20
C LYS A 52 -10.26 -2.69 8.78
N SER A 53 -10.85 -1.58 8.36
CA SER A 53 -10.10 -0.41 7.87
C SER A 53 -9.05 0.12 8.85
N HIS A 54 -9.30 0.06 10.16
CA HIS A 54 -8.36 0.53 11.18
C HIS A 54 -7.16 -0.40 11.39
N GLU A 55 -7.25 -1.67 10.97
CA GLU A 55 -6.16 -2.64 11.05
C GLU A 55 -5.23 -2.49 9.84
N VAL A 56 -5.79 -2.18 8.66
CA VAL A 56 -5.06 -2.22 7.38
C VAL A 56 -4.81 -0.87 6.72
N CYS A 57 -5.37 0.23 7.23
CA CYS A 57 -5.17 1.59 6.69
C CYS A 57 -4.64 2.53 7.77
N LYS A 58 -3.61 3.31 7.43
CA LYS A 58 -3.05 4.38 8.28
C LYS A 58 -2.87 5.64 7.45
N TYR A 59 -3.11 6.80 8.07
CA TYR A 59 -2.74 8.09 7.50
C TYR A 59 -1.44 8.57 8.13
N ILE A 60 -0.38 8.71 7.33
CA ILE A 60 0.97 9.01 7.84
C ILE A 60 1.64 10.12 7.03
N LYS A 61 2.63 10.78 7.67
CA LYS A 61 3.59 11.64 6.97
C LYS A 61 4.74 10.80 6.40
N LEU A 62 4.92 10.87 5.09
CA LEU A 62 6.00 10.24 4.33
C LEU A 62 7.32 11.01 4.49
N GLU A 63 8.43 10.36 4.13
CA GLU A 63 9.77 10.97 4.19
C GLU A 63 9.92 12.21 3.31
N ASN A 64 9.20 12.25 2.17
CA ASN A 64 9.14 13.42 1.30
C ASN A 64 8.30 14.58 1.89
N GLY A 65 7.77 14.43 3.10
CA GLY A 65 6.98 15.44 3.80
C GLY A 65 5.48 15.43 3.50
N ASN A 66 5.03 14.68 2.49
CA ASN A 66 3.61 14.57 2.15
C ASN A 66 2.88 13.65 3.12
N ASN A 67 1.61 13.96 3.41
CA ASN A 67 0.74 13.04 4.12
C ASN A 67 -0.02 12.16 3.13
N ALA A 68 -0.16 10.87 3.42
CA ALA A 68 -0.83 9.93 2.55
C ALA A 68 -1.47 8.79 3.35
N ASP A 69 -2.55 8.24 2.78
CA ASP A 69 -3.07 6.94 3.18
C ASP A 69 -2.09 5.84 2.72
N VAL A 70 -1.76 4.95 3.64
CA VAL A 70 -0.96 3.76 3.40
C VAL A 70 -1.72 2.52 3.86
N TYR A 71 -1.46 1.42 3.17
CA TYR A 71 -2.14 0.15 3.34
C TYR A 71 -1.13 -0.94 3.63
N ASN A 72 -1.43 -1.81 4.59
CA ASN A 72 -0.62 -3.00 4.85
C ASN A 72 -1.06 -4.16 3.94
N LEU A 73 -0.08 -4.86 3.37
CA LEU A 73 -0.27 -6.03 2.49
C LEU A 73 -0.18 -7.36 3.23
N ASP A 74 0.28 -7.37 4.49
CA ASP A 74 0.13 -8.52 5.39
C ASP A 74 -1.37 -8.65 5.70
N MET A 75 -2.04 -9.45 4.87
CA MET A 75 -3.34 -10.05 5.16
C MET A 75 -3.17 -11.24 6.09
#